data_AF-A0AAU0V9W2-F1
#
_entry.id   AF-A0AAU0V9W2-F1
#
_cell.length_a   1.000
_cell.length_b   1.000
_cell.length_c   1.000
_cell.angle_alpha   90.00
_cell.angle_beta   90.00
_cell.angle_gamma   90.00
#
_symmetry.space_group_name_H-M   'P 1'
#
loop_
_entity.id
_entity.type
_entity.pdbx_description
1 polymer ?
#
loop_
_entity_poly.entity_id
_entity_poly.type
_entity_poly.pdbx_seq_one_letter_code
_entity_poly.pdbx_strand_id
1 'polypeptide(L)'
;MAMKFNHAQKVATAHAITDLLAADGVDTREGLYAWLDHQANRAALRAVKGVGPKSIDYVGNLVGRSHVAVDVHLRAFAVDAGVPDLPYDQLRAVYEEAAALLGHDKGGLEHAVWRHRSKAM
;
A
#
# COMPACT_ATOMS: atom_id res chain seq x y z
N MET A 1 -11.72 25.79 5.48
CA MET A 1 -12.64 25.38 4.38
C MET A 1 -12.85 23.88 4.51
N ALA A 2 -14.08 23.42 4.80
CA ALA A 2 -14.34 21.98 5.01
C ALA A 2 -14.20 21.22 3.68
N MET A 3 -13.52 20.07 3.69
CA MET A 3 -13.43 19.17 2.54
C MET A 3 -14.84 18.70 2.15
N LYS A 4 -15.27 19.01 0.92
CA LYS A 4 -16.50 18.46 0.34
C LYS A 4 -16.22 17.09 -0.25
N PHE A 5 -16.62 16.04 0.45
CA PHE A 5 -16.52 14.67 -0.07
C PHE A 5 -17.69 14.37 -1.01
N ASN A 6 -17.43 14.35 -2.31
CA ASN A 6 -18.46 14.09 -3.33
C ASN A 6 -18.75 12.60 -3.56
N HIS A 7 -18.18 11.71 -2.75
CA HIS A 7 -18.24 10.26 -2.97
C HIS A 7 -18.63 9.54 -1.68
N ALA A 8 -19.94 9.36 -1.46
CA ALA A 8 -20.50 8.77 -0.23
C ALA A 8 -19.84 7.44 0.16
N GLN A 9 -19.53 6.59 -0.84
CA GLN A 9 -18.85 5.33 -0.61
C GLN A 9 -17.45 5.49 0.01
N LYS A 10 -16.68 6.53 -0.38
CA LYS A 10 -15.33 6.75 0.17
C LYS A 10 -15.40 7.22 1.63
N VAL A 11 -16.38 8.04 1.96
CA VAL A 11 -16.64 8.48 3.34
C VAL A 11 -17.04 7.29 4.21
N ALA A 12 -17.94 6.45 3.72
CA ALA A 12 -18.34 5.23 4.42
C ALA A 12 -17.16 4.26 4.63
N THR A 13 -16.30 4.07 3.62
CA THR A 13 -15.09 3.27 3.77
C THR A 13 -14.15 3.87 4.82
N ALA A 14 -13.95 5.20 4.84
CA ALA A 14 -13.12 5.84 5.85
C ALA A 14 -13.66 5.62 7.27
N HIS A 15 -14.97 5.80 7.49
CA HIS A 15 -15.61 5.51 8.78
C HIS A 15 -15.44 4.05 9.20
N ALA A 16 -15.68 3.10 8.30
CA ALA A 16 -15.55 1.69 8.62
C ALA A 16 -14.11 1.30 8.99
N ILE A 17 -13.10 1.91 8.36
CA ILE A 17 -11.69 1.73 8.77
C ILE A 17 -11.47 2.32 10.16
N THR A 18 -11.93 3.54 10.43
CA THR A 18 -11.72 4.17 11.74
C THR A 18 -12.45 3.43 12.86
N ASP A 19 -13.66 2.92 12.62
CA ASP A 19 -14.43 2.14 13.59
C ASP A 19 -13.74 0.81 13.92
N LEU A 20 -13.19 0.13 12.90
CA LEU A 20 -12.39 -1.08 13.08
C LEU A 20 -11.16 -0.81 13.96
N LEU A 21 -10.41 0.24 13.64
CA LEU A 21 -9.21 0.60 14.40
C LEU A 21 -9.56 1.00 15.84
N ALA A 22 -10.64 1.77 16.04
CA ALA A 22 -11.10 2.15 17.36
C ALA A 22 -11.56 0.95 18.21
N ALA A 23 -12.26 -0.02 17.59
CA ALA A 23 -12.68 -1.25 18.28
C ALA A 23 -11.49 -2.08 18.78
N ASP A 24 -10.37 -2.04 18.05
CA ASP A 24 -9.13 -2.72 18.41
C ASP A 24 -8.17 -1.83 19.24
N GLY A 25 -8.60 -0.64 19.67
CA GLY A 25 -7.82 0.26 20.53
C GLY A 25 -6.64 0.95 19.83
N VAL A 26 -6.68 1.05 18.51
CA VAL A 26 -5.62 1.66 17.70
C VAL A 26 -5.89 3.16 17.51
N ASP A 27 -5.16 3.99 18.26
CA ASP A 27 -5.29 5.47 18.20
C ASP A 27 -3.95 6.19 17.96
N THR A 28 -2.86 5.44 17.79
CA THR A 28 -1.52 5.99 17.54
C THR A 28 -0.91 5.41 16.28
N ARG A 29 0.03 6.15 15.68
CA ARG A 29 0.81 5.69 14.52
C ARG A 29 1.56 4.39 14.84
N GLU A 30 2.16 4.33 16.02
CA GLU A 30 2.89 3.17 16.54
C GLU A 30 1.94 2.00 16.82
N GLY A 31 0.76 2.29 17.35
CA GLY A 31 -0.31 1.30 17.54
C GLY A 31 -0.78 0.71 16.22
N LEU A 32 -0.98 1.54 15.19
CA LEU A 32 -1.37 1.07 13.86
C LEU A 32 -0.22 0.30 13.18
N TYR A 33 1.03 0.71 13.42
CA TYR A 33 2.19 -0.07 13.01
C TYR A 33 2.15 -1.47 13.64
N ALA A 34 2.02 -1.59 14.96
CA ALA A 34 2.00 -2.90 15.63
C ALA A 34 0.78 -3.73 15.21
N TRP A 35 -0.39 -3.10 15.08
CA TRP A 35 -1.63 -3.75 14.72
C TRP A 35 -1.56 -4.39 13.33
N LEU A 36 -0.96 -3.71 12.35
CA LEU A 36 -0.79 -4.26 11.00
C LEU A 36 0.18 -5.45 10.93
N ASP A 37 0.93 -5.77 11.99
CA ASP A 37 1.89 -6.89 12.00
C ASP A 37 1.18 -8.24 11.99
N HIS A 38 -0.02 -8.27 12.54
CA HIS A 38 -0.83 -9.46 12.60
C HIS A 38 -1.58 -9.68 11.30
N GLN A 39 -1.39 -10.85 10.68
CA GLN A 39 -2.07 -11.21 9.43
C GLN A 39 -3.59 -11.18 9.57
N ALA A 40 -4.14 -11.55 10.74
CA ALA A 40 -5.57 -11.48 11.03
C ALA A 40 -6.11 -10.05 10.92
N ASN A 41 -5.34 -9.06 11.38
CA ASN A 41 -5.71 -7.65 11.34
C ASN A 41 -5.68 -7.12 9.91
N ARG A 42 -4.68 -7.52 9.12
CA ARG A 42 -4.64 -7.22 7.67
C ARG A 42 -5.84 -7.83 6.94
N ALA A 43 -6.25 -9.04 7.31
CA ALA A 43 -7.45 -9.69 6.77
C ALA A 43 -8.74 -8.97 7.19
N ALA A 44 -8.85 -8.52 8.45
CA ALA A 44 -9.97 -7.71 8.93
C ALA A 44 -10.06 -6.38 8.18
N LEU A 45 -8.93 -5.68 7.98
CA LEU A 45 -8.86 -4.47 7.18
C LEU A 45 -9.28 -4.73 5.72
N ARG A 46 -8.88 -5.88 5.15
CA ARG A 46 -9.27 -6.28 3.79
C ARG A 46 -10.76 -6.55 3.62
N ALA A 47 -11.45 -6.96 4.69
CA ALA A 47 -12.87 -7.23 4.70
C ALA A 47 -13.72 -5.95 4.65
N VAL A 48 -13.13 -4.78 4.93
CA VAL A 48 -13.82 -3.49 4.82
C VAL A 48 -14.14 -3.21 3.35
N LYS A 49 -15.41 -2.92 3.06
CA LYS A 49 -15.88 -2.62 1.71
C LYS A 49 -15.14 -1.42 1.12
N GLY A 50 -14.51 -1.62 -0.04
CA GLY A 50 -13.72 -0.59 -0.72
C GLY A 50 -12.23 -0.58 -0.35
N VAL A 51 -11.78 -1.46 0.56
CA VAL A 51 -10.36 -1.63 0.91
C VAL A 51 -9.77 -2.78 0.11
N GLY A 52 -8.90 -2.46 -0.83
CA GLY A 52 -8.14 -3.44 -1.62
C GLY A 52 -6.75 -3.70 -1.05
N PRO A 53 -5.96 -4.62 -1.65
CA PRO A 53 -4.56 -4.85 -1.27
C PRO A 53 -3.73 -3.56 -1.28
N LYS A 54 -3.91 -2.73 -2.33
CA LYS A 54 -3.29 -1.40 -2.43
C LYS A 54 -3.61 -0.47 -1.26
N SER A 55 -4.84 -0.52 -0.75
CA SER A 55 -5.26 0.32 0.38
C SER A 55 -4.53 -0.07 1.65
N ILE A 56 -4.35 -1.38 1.90
CA ILE A 56 -3.60 -1.89 3.06
C ILE A 56 -2.15 -1.42 3.01
N ASP A 57 -1.52 -1.49 1.84
CA ASP A 57 -0.14 -1.05 1.69
C ASP A 57 0.01 0.46 1.84
N TYR A 58 -0.95 1.25 1.36
CA TYR A 58 -0.98 2.69 1.65
C TYR A 58 -1.08 3.00 3.15
N VAL A 59 -1.95 2.28 3.88
CA VAL A 59 -2.07 2.43 5.34
C VAL A 59 -0.76 2.01 6.03
N GLY A 60 -0.11 0.95 5.54
CA GLY A 60 1.23 0.54 5.98
C GLY A 60 2.29 1.63 5.76
N ASN A 61 2.29 2.25 4.58
CA ASN A 61 3.24 3.32 4.24
C ASN A 61 3.06 4.55 5.15
N LEU A 62 1.81 4.90 5.52
CA LEU A 62 1.54 5.99 6.47
C LEU A 62 2.16 5.76 7.85
N VAL A 63 2.34 4.50 8.26
CA VAL A 63 2.96 4.16 9.54
C VAL A 63 4.44 3.81 9.44
N GLY A 64 5.06 3.96 8.25
CA GLY A 64 6.46 3.66 8.04
C GLY A 64 6.76 2.17 7.85
N ARG A 65 5.75 1.35 7.55
CA ARG A 65 5.97 -0.01 7.03
C ARG A 65 6.31 0.12 5.55
N SER A 66 7.59 0.35 5.23
CA SER A 66 8.08 0.42 3.85
C SER A 66 7.86 -0.92 3.14
N HIS A 67 6.69 -1.06 2.53
CA HIS A 67 6.39 -2.11 1.56
C HIS A 67 6.31 -1.48 0.18
N VAL A 68 6.81 -2.19 -0.83
CA VAL A 68 6.68 -1.72 -2.22
C VAL A 68 5.21 -1.85 -2.62
N ALA A 69 4.55 -0.71 -2.83
CA ALA A 69 3.17 -0.65 -3.28
C ALA A 69 3.12 -0.82 -4.81
N VAL A 70 2.76 -2.01 -5.28
CA VAL A 70 2.77 -2.34 -6.72
C VAL A 70 1.54 -1.73 -7.40
N ASP A 71 1.71 -0.59 -8.08
CA ASP A 71 0.67 0.07 -8.86
C ASP A 71 0.77 -0.20 -10.37
N VAL A 72 -0.01 0.52 -11.18
CA VAL A 72 -0.01 0.37 -12.64
C VAL A 72 1.33 0.74 -13.29
N HIS A 73 2.07 1.69 -12.72
CA HIS A 73 3.36 2.11 -13.23
C HIS A 73 4.42 1.05 -12.93
N LEU A 74 4.44 0.53 -11.70
CA LEU A 74 5.33 -0.57 -11.33
C LEU A 74 5.02 -1.84 -12.17
N ARG A 75 3.74 -2.19 -12.34
CA ARG A 75 3.38 -3.33 -13.21
C ARG A 75 3.88 -3.16 -14.64
N ALA A 76 3.67 -1.98 -15.22
CA ALA A 76 4.12 -1.73 -16.59
C ALA A 76 5.67 -1.73 -16.70
N PHE A 77 6.36 -1.21 -15.68
CA PHE A 77 7.82 -1.31 -15.61
C PHE A 77 8.32 -2.75 -15.52
N ALA A 78 7.68 -3.58 -14.70
CA ALA A 78 8.04 -4.99 -14.57
C ALA A 78 7.87 -5.76 -15.89
N VAL A 79 6.80 -5.48 -16.64
CA VAL A 79 6.60 -6.04 -17.99
C VAL A 79 7.75 -5.64 -18.93
N ASP A 80 8.09 -4.35 -18.97
CA ASP A 80 9.17 -3.86 -19.84
C ASP A 80 10.55 -4.38 -19.41
N ALA A 81 10.72 -4.71 -18.12
CA ALA A 81 11.90 -5.35 -17.57
C ALA A 81 11.94 -6.89 -17.79
N GLY A 82 10.95 -7.47 -18.49
CA GLY A 82 10.91 -8.90 -18.80
C GLY A 82 10.33 -9.78 -17.69
N VAL A 83 9.61 -9.20 -16.72
CA VAL A 83 8.96 -9.90 -15.60
C VAL A 83 7.42 -9.74 -15.65
N PRO A 84 6.74 -10.28 -16.69
CA PRO A 84 5.30 -10.13 -16.84
C PRO A 84 4.50 -11.05 -15.88
N ASP A 85 3.22 -10.71 -15.69
CA ASP A 85 2.17 -11.56 -15.12
C ASP A 85 2.41 -12.13 -13.71
N LEU A 86 3.32 -11.55 -12.94
CA LEU A 86 3.48 -11.94 -11.54
C LEU A 86 2.25 -11.54 -10.69
N PRO A 87 1.77 -12.46 -9.82
CA PRO A 87 0.85 -12.12 -8.75
C PRO A 87 1.39 -10.97 -7.91
N TYR A 88 0.49 -10.17 -7.34
CA TYR A 88 0.85 -8.96 -6.58
C TYR A 88 1.97 -9.19 -5.56
N ASP A 89 1.83 -10.22 -4.72
CA ASP A 89 2.77 -10.51 -3.64
C ASP A 89 4.15 -10.94 -4.16
N GLN A 90 4.19 -11.68 -5.27
CA GLN A 90 5.45 -12.08 -5.89
C GLN A 90 6.14 -10.89 -6.54
N LEU A 91 5.39 -10.04 -7.24
CA LEU A 91 5.94 -8.83 -7.84
C LEU A 91 6.46 -7.86 -6.77
N ARG A 92 5.75 -7.73 -5.64
CA ARG A 92 6.25 -6.98 -4.48
C ARG A 92 7.57 -7.55 -3.98
N ALA A 93 7.67 -8.87 -3.80
CA ALA A 93 8.90 -9.52 -3.34
C ALA A 93 10.08 -9.27 -4.30
N VAL A 94 9.86 -9.34 -5.61
CA VAL A 94 10.87 -9.02 -6.63
C VAL A 94 11.40 -7.61 -6.46
N TYR A 95 10.54 -6.61 -6.24
CA TYR A 95 11.00 -5.24 -6.01
C TYR A 95 11.75 -5.08 -4.69
N GLU A 96 11.29 -5.75 -3.62
CA GLU A 96 11.99 -5.71 -2.33
C GLU A 96 13.39 -6.34 -2.43
N GLU A 97 13.53 -7.44 -3.18
CA GLU A 97 14.80 -8.09 -3.45
C GLU A 97 15.69 -7.24 -4.37
N ALA A 98 15.13 -6.64 -5.42
CA ALA A 98 15.85 -5.72 -6.29
C ALA A 98 16.40 -4.50 -5.52
N ALA A 99 15.61 -3.93 -4.59
CA ALA A 99 16.06 -2.85 -3.73
C ALA A 99 17.25 -3.28 -2.85
N ALA A 100 17.18 -4.49 -2.27
CA ALA A 100 18.26 -5.04 -1.46
C ALA A 100 19.53 -5.29 -2.29
N LEU A 101 19.41 -5.89 -3.48
CA LEU A 101 20.52 -6.16 -4.39
C LEU A 101 21.22 -4.88 -4.86
N LEU A 102 20.46 -3.81 -5.07
CA LEU A 102 20.96 -2.52 -5.51
C LEU A 102 21.44 -1.63 -4.35
N GLY A 103 21.28 -2.06 -3.10
CA GLY A 103 21.65 -1.27 -1.92
C GLY A 103 20.80 -0.01 -1.73
N HIS A 104 19.53 -0.06 -2.15
CA HIS A 104 18.59 1.06 -2.04
C HIS A 104 17.47 0.77 -1.05
N ASP A 105 16.91 1.83 -0.46
CA ASP A 105 15.66 1.72 0.29
C ASP A 105 14.51 1.27 -0.64
N LYS A 106 13.63 0.43 -0.10
CA LYS A 106 12.48 -0.15 -0.84
C LYS A 106 11.55 0.93 -1.39
N GLY A 107 11.25 1.95 -0.58
CA GLY A 107 10.44 3.10 -1.00
C GLY A 107 11.18 3.99 -1.99
N GLY A 108 12.50 4.14 -1.83
CA GLY A 108 13.37 4.84 -2.78
C GLY A 108 13.33 4.25 -4.19
N LEU A 109 13.45 2.91 -4.30
CA LEU A 109 13.36 2.21 -5.59
C LEU A 109 11.96 2.32 -6.20
N GLU A 110 10.91 2.08 -5.40
CA GLU A 110 9.52 2.22 -5.83
C GLU A 110 9.25 3.62 -6.39
N HIS A 111 9.63 4.66 -5.66
CA HIS A 111 9.44 6.04 -6.07
C HIS A 111 10.22 6.38 -7.34
N ALA A 112 11.44 5.85 -7.51
CA ALA A 112 12.23 6.05 -8.71
C ALA A 112 11.58 5.43 -9.95
N VAL A 113 11.06 4.21 -9.83
CA VAL A 113 10.31 3.53 -10.90
C VAL A 113 9.05 4.33 -11.25
N TRP A 114 8.26 4.71 -10.25
CA TRP A 114 7.06 5.53 -10.45
C TRP A 114 7.40 6.82 -11.22
N ARG A 115 8.41 7.57 -10.76
CA ARG A 115 8.86 8.83 -11.38
C ARG A 115 9.35 8.64 -12.81
N HIS A 116 10.04 7.53 -13.09
CA HIS A 116 10.50 7.20 -14.44
C HIS A 116 9.30 7.00 -15.39
N ARG A 117 8.27 6.28 -14.95
CA ARG A 117 7.07 6.01 -15.75
C ARG A 117 6.16 7.22 -15.91
N SER A 118 6.03 8.06 -14.89
CA SER A 118 5.20 9.27 -14.96
C SER A 118 5.76 10.33 -15.92
N LYS A 119 7.05 10.29 -16.24
CA LYS A 119 7.68 11.18 -17.24
C LYS A 119 7.60 10.66 -18.67
N ALA A 120 7.33 9.36 -18.83
CA ALA A 120 7.22 8.72 -20.13
C ALA A 120 5.80 8.75 -20.71
N MET A 121 4.86 9.41 -20.01
CA MET A 121 3.47 9.64 -20.43
C MET A 121 3.20 11.09 -20.77
#